data_AF-A0A0F9XAK2-F1
#
_entry.id   AF-A0A0F9XAK2-F1
#
_cell.length_a   1.000
_cell.length_b   1.000
_cell.length_c   1.000
_cell.angle_alpha   90.00
_cell.angle_beta   90.00
_cell.angle_gamma   90.00
#
_symmetry.space_group_name_H-M   'P 1'
#
loop_
_entity.id
_entity.type
_entity.pdbx_description
1 polymer ?
#
loop_
_entity_poly.entity_id
_entity_poly.type
_entity_poly.pdbx_seq_one_letter_code
_entity_poly.pdbx_strand_id
1 'polypeptide(L)'
;MMELLTYYIVGAFAVGAITFTTSQSGIFKEVRDWMGRLHPKIDDLIHCPWCSSFWGSVIFMFIAMFLADLPLFIISSYTWFNILVILFAFHAVTGFVHYILILAYAPIAKNEMARKQRRQQELAARIGSSVHHEDSEIQIAKGKRNLKFPEVKTGVEKKRLYNSLNR
;
A
#
# COMPACT_ATOMS: atom_id res chain seq x y z
N MET A 1 34.62 -10.72 19.30
CA MET A 1 34.54 -9.80 18.14
C MET A 1 33.62 -10.35 17.04
N MET A 2 33.79 -11.60 16.59
CA MET A 2 32.91 -12.20 15.57
C MET A 2 31.44 -12.27 15.99
N GLU A 3 31.13 -12.69 17.22
CA GLU A 3 29.74 -12.79 17.70
C GLU A 3 29.00 -11.45 17.66
N LEU A 4 29.68 -10.37 18.07
CA LEU A 4 29.10 -9.03 18.06
C LEU A 4 28.74 -8.58 16.64
N LEU A 5 29.63 -8.81 15.68
CA LEU A 5 29.38 -8.52 14.26
C LEU A 5 28.16 -9.31 13.75
N THR A 6 28.06 -10.60 14.12
CA THR A 6 26.91 -11.43 13.76
C THR A 6 25.61 -10.88 14.33
N TYR A 7 25.56 -10.47 15.60
CA TYR A 7 24.37 -9.86 16.19
C TYR A 7 23.96 -8.57 15.47
N TYR A 8 24.92 -7.72 15.12
CA TYR A 8 24.63 -6.48 14.37
C TYR A 8 24.09 -6.75 12.97
N ILE A 9 24.67 -7.70 12.25
CA ILE A 9 24.20 -8.08 10.91
C ILE A 9 22.79 -8.66 11.02
N VAL A 10 22.58 -9.66 11.89
CA VAL A 10 21.25 -10.28 12.08
C VAL A 10 20.22 -9.25 12.51
N GLY A 11 20.58 -8.34 13.41
CA GLY A 11 19.74 -7.22 13.82
C GLY A 11 19.37 -6.31 12.65
N ALA A 12 20.33 -5.93 11.80
CA ALA A 12 20.09 -5.09 10.64
C ALA A 12 19.16 -5.76 9.62
N PHE A 13 19.35 -7.07 9.39
CA PHE A 13 18.45 -7.86 8.56
C PHE A 13 17.04 -7.96 9.16
N ALA A 14 16.92 -8.19 10.47
CA ALA A 14 15.64 -8.26 11.16
C ALA A 14 14.90 -6.91 11.09
N VAL A 15 15.58 -5.81 11.41
CA VAL A 15 15.01 -4.46 11.30
C VAL A 15 14.60 -4.19 9.87
N GLY A 16 15.47 -4.45 8.89
CA GLY A 16 15.16 -4.23 7.48
C GLY A 16 13.96 -5.03 6.98
N ALA A 17 13.86 -6.30 7.37
CA ALA A 17 12.72 -7.15 7.02
C ALA A 17 11.43 -6.63 7.66
N ILE A 18 11.45 -6.28 8.95
CA ILE A 18 10.29 -5.73 9.66
C ILE A 18 9.84 -4.42 9.02
N THR A 19 10.75 -3.47 8.82
CA THR A 19 10.43 -2.14 8.31
C THR A 19 9.93 -2.20 6.87
N PHE A 20 10.55 -3.03 6.03
CA PHE A 20 10.06 -3.28 4.68
C PHE A 20 8.66 -3.88 4.70
N THR A 21 8.42 -4.88 5.55
CA THR A 21 7.11 -5.54 5.67
C THR A 21 6.05 -4.56 6.17
N THR A 22 6.33 -3.75 7.19
CA THR A 22 5.38 -2.77 7.69
C THR A 22 5.04 -1.70 6.65
N SER A 23 6.02 -1.27 5.86
CA SER A 23 5.82 -0.23 4.85
C SER A 23 5.13 -0.74 3.58
N GLN A 24 5.42 -1.98 3.14
CA GLN A 24 4.94 -2.50 1.85
C GLN A 24 3.79 -3.51 1.95
N SER A 25 3.65 -4.23 3.06
CA SER A 25 2.62 -5.26 3.18
C SER A 25 1.22 -4.67 3.37
N GLY A 26 0.24 -5.29 2.72
CA GLY A 26 -1.18 -4.99 2.94
C GLY A 26 -1.69 -5.37 4.33
N ILE A 27 -0.97 -6.26 5.04
CA ILE A 27 -1.34 -6.72 6.40
C ILE A 27 -1.36 -5.55 7.38
N PHE A 28 -0.41 -4.62 7.24
CA PHE A 28 -0.29 -3.45 8.11
C PHE A 28 -1.08 -2.23 7.61
N LYS A 29 -1.95 -2.38 6.60
CA LYS A 29 -2.67 -1.24 6.02
C LYS A 29 -3.47 -0.47 7.05
N GLU A 30 -4.22 -1.15 7.92
CA GLU A 30 -5.02 -0.49 8.95
C GLU A 30 -4.16 0.31 9.94
N VAL A 31 -3.00 -0.23 10.31
CA VAL A 31 -2.05 0.44 11.20
C VAL A 31 -1.44 1.67 10.52
N ARG A 32 -1.10 1.56 9.23
CA ARG A 32 -0.60 2.69 8.44
C ARG A 32 -1.65 3.79 8.28
N ASP A 33 -2.87 3.41 7.91
CA ASP A 33 -3.99 4.34 7.76
C ASP A 33 -4.33 5.02 9.09
N TRP A 34 -4.22 4.31 10.22
CA TRP A 34 -4.40 4.89 11.56
C TRP A 34 -3.30 5.90 11.89
N MET A 35 -2.02 5.56 11.66
CA MET A 35 -0.90 6.47 11.90
C MET A 35 -0.94 7.69 10.97
N GLY A 36 -1.37 7.54 9.72
CA GLY A 36 -1.51 8.64 8.76
C GLY A 36 -2.54 9.70 9.19
N ARG A 37 -3.50 9.35 10.05
CA ARG A 37 -4.45 10.32 10.64
C ARG A 37 -3.80 11.26 11.67
N LEU A 38 -2.64 10.90 12.22
CA LEU A 38 -1.96 11.72 13.24
C LEU A 38 -1.33 12.97 12.61
N HIS A 39 -0.59 12.78 11.51
CA HIS A 39 0.07 13.88 10.82
C HIS A 39 0.50 13.47 9.40
N PRO A 40 0.38 14.34 8.37
CA PRO A 40 0.77 14.01 6.99
C PRO A 40 2.24 13.61 6.85
N LYS A 41 3.17 14.25 7.58
CA LYS A 41 4.59 13.85 7.58
C LYS A 41 4.85 12.45 8.13
N ILE A 42 3.99 11.94 9.02
CA ILE A 42 4.13 10.58 9.57
C ILE A 42 3.74 9.58 8.49
N ASP A 43 2.70 9.90 7.70
CA ASP A 43 2.27 9.08 6.57
C ASP A 43 3.40 8.87 5.54
N ASP A 44 4.08 9.96 5.16
CA ASP A 44 5.25 9.91 4.27
C ASP A 44 6.39 9.04 4.86
N LEU A 45 6.61 9.15 6.17
CA LEU A 45 7.66 8.45 6.89
C LEU A 45 7.43 6.93 6.93
N ILE A 46 6.18 6.51 7.11
CA ILE A 46 5.79 5.11 7.21
C ILE A 46 5.76 4.45 5.84
N HIS A 47 5.38 5.19 4.80
CA HIS A 47 5.38 4.70 3.42
C HIS A 47 6.78 4.58 2.83
N CYS A 48 7.77 5.32 3.36
CA CYS A 48 9.15 5.18 2.96
C CYS A 48 9.89 4.10 3.80
N PRO A 49 10.27 2.95 3.22
CA PRO A 49 10.96 1.89 3.95
C PRO A 49 12.31 2.35 4.52
N TRP A 50 12.96 3.29 3.83
CA TRP A 50 14.24 3.83 4.27
C TRP A 50 14.06 4.73 5.51
N CYS A 51 13.06 5.62 5.50
CA CYS A 51 12.74 6.46 6.66
C CYS A 51 12.28 5.62 7.86
N SER A 52 11.39 4.64 7.64
CA SER A 52 10.92 3.76 8.72
C SER A 52 12.07 2.93 9.31
N SER A 53 13.04 2.52 8.48
CA SER A 53 14.22 1.78 8.94
C SER A 53 15.17 2.57 9.82
N PHE A 54 15.29 3.89 9.63
CA PHE A 54 16.06 4.74 10.54
C PHE A 54 15.47 4.68 11.95
N TRP A 55 14.16 4.87 12.08
CA TRP A 55 13.49 4.76 13.39
C TRP A 55 13.53 3.35 13.95
N GLY A 56 13.37 2.32 13.11
CA GLY A 56 13.55 0.92 13.50
C GLY A 56 14.95 0.64 14.06
N SER A 57 16.00 1.19 13.44
CA SER A 57 17.37 1.05 13.92
C SER A 57 17.62 1.78 15.24
N VAL A 58 17.02 2.95 15.44
CA VAL A 58 17.09 3.68 16.72
C VAL A 58 16.42 2.88 17.83
N ILE A 59 15.22 2.35 17.57
CA ILE A 59 14.48 1.51 18.53
C ILE A 59 15.27 0.24 18.84
N PHE A 60 15.80 -0.45 17.83
CA PHE A 60 16.61 -1.65 18.02
C PHE A 60 17.84 -1.35 18.89
N MET A 61 18.56 -0.26 18.60
CA MET A 61 19.73 0.13 19.38
C MET A 61 19.36 0.49 20.82
N PHE A 62 18.23 1.16 21.03
CA PHE A 62 17.70 1.46 22.36
C PHE A 62 17.40 0.16 23.14
N ILE A 63 16.71 -0.80 22.51
CA ILE A 63 16.42 -2.11 23.11
C ILE A 63 17.72 -2.85 23.42
N ALA A 64 18.65 -2.90 22.46
CA ALA A 64 19.93 -3.60 22.63
C ALA A 64 20.75 -3.02 23.79
N MET A 65 20.76 -1.70 23.93
CA MET A 65 21.54 -1.00 24.96
C MET A 65 20.88 -1.05 26.34
N PHE A 66 19.56 -0.91 26.44
CA PHE A 66 18.87 -0.78 27.73
C PHE A 66 18.23 -2.07 28.25
N LEU A 67 17.79 -2.98 27.37
CA LEU A 67 17.05 -4.18 27.77
C LEU A 67 17.91 -5.44 27.74
N ALA A 68 18.95 -5.47 26.91
CA ALA A 68 19.71 -6.68 26.62
C ALA A 68 21.20 -6.59 27.00
N ASP A 69 21.65 -5.47 27.59
CA ASP A 69 23.03 -5.22 28.00
C ASP A 69 24.07 -5.63 26.94
N LEU A 70 23.73 -5.45 25.66
CA LEU A 70 24.62 -5.84 24.56
C LEU A 70 25.82 -4.89 24.51
N PRO A 71 27.06 -5.41 24.45
CA PRO A 71 28.24 -4.56 24.42
C PRO A 71 28.28 -3.76 23.12
N LEU A 72 28.22 -2.43 23.21
CA LEU A 72 28.38 -1.55 22.06
C LEU A 72 29.82 -1.63 21.52
N PHE A 73 29.98 -1.48 20.20
CA PHE A 73 31.29 -1.40 19.58
C PHE A 73 31.98 -0.08 19.99
N ILE A 74 33.00 -0.16 20.86
CA ILE A 74 33.73 1.02 21.33
C ILE A 74 34.85 1.32 20.34
N ILE A 75 34.67 2.34 19.51
CA ILE A 75 35.68 2.84 18.56
C ILE A 75 36.45 4.03 19.16
N SER A 76 35.75 4.86 19.94
CA SER A 76 36.25 6.08 20.55
C SER A 76 35.92 6.14 22.05
N SER A 77 36.63 6.98 22.80
CA SER A 77 36.31 7.29 24.20
C SER A 77 35.00 8.07 24.36
N TYR A 78 34.48 8.69 23.28
CA TYR A 78 33.23 9.44 23.29
C TYR A 78 32.03 8.54 22.94
N THR A 79 31.17 8.24 23.92
CA THR A 79 30.01 7.34 23.77
C THR A 79 29.05 7.77 22.66
N TRP A 80 28.76 9.07 22.54
CA TRP A 80 27.84 9.59 21.52
C TRP A 80 28.38 9.37 20.10
N PHE A 81 29.71 9.45 19.92
CA PHE A 81 30.33 9.24 18.61
C PHE A 81 30.22 7.77 18.19
N ASN A 82 30.44 6.83 19.13
CA ASN A 82 30.24 5.41 18.87
C ASN A 82 28.79 5.12 18.46
N ILE A 83 27.82 5.71 19.16
CA ILE A 83 26.39 5.56 18.84
C ILE A 83 26.11 6.02 17.40
N LEU A 84 26.58 7.20 17.00
CA LEU A 84 26.34 7.72 15.66
C LEU A 84 26.97 6.85 14.56
N VAL A 85 28.21 6.40 14.78
CA VAL A 85 28.91 5.53 13.81
C VAL A 85 28.21 4.18 13.68
N ILE A 86 27.83 3.57 14.80
CA ILE A 86 27.09 2.30 14.81
C ILE A 86 25.73 2.47 14.12
N LEU A 87 24.98 3.52 14.45
CA LEU A 87 23.68 3.80 13.85
C LEU A 87 23.82 4.00 12.34
N PHE A 88 24.81 4.76 11.90
CA PHE A 88 25.09 4.96 10.47
C PHE A 88 25.44 3.65 9.76
N ALA A 89 26.35 2.85 10.32
CA ALA A 89 26.74 1.56 9.74
C ALA A 89 25.56 0.58 9.68
N PHE A 90 24.79 0.49 10.76
CA PHE A 90 23.59 -0.35 10.83
C PHE A 90 22.54 0.08 9.82
N HIS A 91 22.31 1.39 9.69
CA HIS A 91 21.38 1.95 8.72
C HIS A 91 21.84 1.72 7.28
N ALA A 92 23.16 1.78 7.01
CA ALA A 92 23.71 1.45 5.69
C ALA A 92 23.48 -0.02 5.31
N VAL A 93 23.72 -0.96 6.23
CA VAL A 93 23.42 -2.39 6.01
C VAL A 93 21.93 -2.60 5.80
N THR A 94 21.09 -1.98 6.64
CA THR A 94 19.64 -2.05 6.52
C THR A 94 19.16 -1.49 5.18
N GLY A 95 19.72 -0.38 4.71
CA GLY A 95 19.43 0.21 3.40
C GLY A 95 19.81 -0.70 2.25
N PHE A 96 20.95 -1.39 2.36
CA PHE A 96 21.36 -2.40 1.38
C PHE A 96 20.40 -3.59 1.34
N VAL A 97 19.94 -4.07 2.50
CA VAL A 97 18.90 -5.12 2.60
C VAL A 97 17.61 -4.67 1.92
N HIS A 98 17.14 -3.44 2.17
CA HIS A 98 15.96 -2.88 1.49
C HIS A 98 16.14 -2.83 -0.02
N TYR A 99 17.32 -2.43 -0.50
CA TYR A 99 17.61 -2.41 -1.93
C TYR A 99 17.49 -3.80 -2.55
N ILE A 100 18.08 -4.83 -1.92
CA ILE A 100 17.96 -6.22 -2.37
C ILE A 100 16.49 -6.67 -2.35
N LEU A 101 15.75 -6.38 -1.28
CA LEU A 101 14.33 -6.73 -1.18
C LEU A 101 13.52 -6.06 -2.28
N ILE A 102 13.71 -4.78 -2.57
CA ILE A 102 13.02 -4.10 -3.66
C ILE A 102 13.29 -4.79 -4.99
N LEU A 103 14.54 -5.16 -5.28
CA LEU A 103 14.88 -5.91 -6.49
C LEU A 103 14.20 -7.27 -6.54
N ALA A 104 14.17 -8.00 -5.42
CA ALA A 104 13.53 -9.32 -5.33
C ALA A 104 12.00 -9.24 -5.47
N TYR A 105 11.37 -8.19 -4.96
CA TYR A 105 9.91 -7.99 -4.99
C TYR A 105 9.41 -7.32 -6.27
N ALA A 106 10.27 -6.64 -7.04
CA ALA A 106 9.90 -6.01 -8.30
C ALA A 106 9.12 -6.91 -9.28
N PRO A 107 9.50 -8.17 -9.56
CA PRO A 107 8.73 -9.04 -10.44
C PRO A 107 7.35 -9.39 -9.87
N ILE A 108 7.24 -9.59 -8.55
CA ILE A 108 5.99 -9.92 -7.88
C ILE A 108 5.02 -8.74 -7.99
N ALA A 109 5.49 -7.52 -7.73
CA ALA A 109 4.69 -6.31 -7.86
C ALA A 109 4.19 -6.09 -9.30
N LYS A 110 5.04 -6.31 -10.31
CA LYS A 110 4.65 -6.23 -11.73
C LYS A 110 3.55 -7.24 -12.07
N ASN A 111 3.69 -8.48 -11.59
CA ASN A 111 2.71 -9.53 -11.81
C ASN A 111 1.36 -9.24 -11.11
N GLU A 112 1.39 -8.66 -9.92
CA GLU A 112 0.16 -8.27 -9.22
C GLU A 112 -0.58 -7.14 -9.93
N MET A 113 0.14 -6.12 -10.41
CA MET A 113 -0.46 -5.02 -11.18
C MET A 113 -1.06 -5.52 -12.51
N ALA A 114 -0.37 -6.42 -13.21
CA ALA A 114 -0.90 -7.06 -14.41
C ALA A 114 -2.18 -7.88 -14.13
N ARG A 115 -2.26 -8.57 -12.98
CA ARG A 115 -3.48 -9.29 -12.55
C ARG A 115 -4.63 -8.33 -12.26
N LYS A 116 -4.37 -7.20 -11.59
CA LYS A 116 -5.38 -6.18 -11.30
C LYS A 116 -5.92 -5.56 -12.60
N GLN A 117 -5.05 -5.26 -13.57
CA GLN A 117 -5.45 -4.75 -14.88
C GLN A 117 -6.31 -5.75 -15.66
N ARG A 118 -5.94 -7.04 -15.70
CA ARG A 118 -6.76 -8.08 -16.36
C ARG A 118 -8.15 -8.18 -15.74
N ARG A 119 -8.25 -8.18 -14.40
CA ARG A 119 -9.55 -8.19 -13.70
C ARG A 119 -10.41 -6.97 -14.04
N GLN A 120 -9.80 -5.78 -14.16
CA GLN A 120 -10.51 -4.57 -14.55
C GLN A 120 -10.99 -4.63 -16.01
N GLN A 121 -10.19 -5.17 -16.92
CA GLN A 121 -10.57 -5.37 -18.32
C GLN A 121 -11.71 -6.39 -18.46
N GLU A 122 -11.64 -7.51 -17.74
CA GLU A 122 -12.72 -8.51 -17.70
C GLU A 122 -14.03 -7.93 -17.16
N LEU A 123 -13.96 -7.11 -16.10
CA LEU A 123 -15.14 -6.45 -15.53
C LEU A 123 -15.75 -5.46 -16.53
N ALA A 124 -14.92 -4.65 -17.19
CA ALA A 124 -15.38 -3.71 -18.22
C ALA A 124 -16.01 -4.44 -19.42
N ALA A 125 -15.46 -5.57 -19.85
CA ALA A 125 -16.02 -6.39 -20.91
C ALA A 125 -17.38 -6.99 -20.52
N ARG A 126 -17.54 -7.45 -19.27
CA ARG A 126 -18.83 -7.95 -18.76
C ARG A 126 -19.89 -6.86 -18.75
N ILE A 127 -19.56 -5.67 -18.24
CA ILE A 127 -20.47 -4.52 -18.22
C ILE A 127 -20.83 -4.08 -19.64
N GLY A 128 -19.85 -4.02 -20.56
CA GLY A 128 -20.11 -3.70 -21.96
C GLY A 128 -21.04 -4.71 -22.63
N SER A 129 -20.85 -6.01 -22.36
CA SER A 129 -21.72 -7.06 -22.91
C SER A 129 -23.15 -7.02 -22.36
N SER A 130 -23.34 -6.67 -21.08
CA SER A 130 -24.69 -6.55 -20.50
C SER A 130 -25.45 -5.36 -21.08
N VAL A 131 -24.78 -4.23 -21.31
CA VAL A 131 -25.40 -3.04 -21.93
C VAL A 131 -25.84 -3.35 -23.37
N HIS A 132 -24.99 -4.01 -24.16
CA HIS A 132 -25.37 -4.41 -25.52
C HIS A 132 -26.53 -5.42 -25.56
N HIS A 133 -26.63 -6.31 -24.57
CA HIS A 133 -27.77 -7.23 -24.47
C HIS A 133 -29.07 -6.48 -24.16
N GLU A 134 -29.04 -5.52 -23.23
CA GLU A 134 -30.22 -4.72 -22.84
C GLU A 134 -30.72 -3.84 -24.00
N ASP A 135 -29.82 -3.23 -24.78
CA ASP A 135 -30.18 -2.47 -25.97
C ASP A 135 -30.84 -3.32 -27.06
N SER A 136 -30.37 -4.56 -27.23
CA SER A 136 -30.95 -5.49 -28.21
C SER A 136 -32.36 -5.94 -27.84
N GLU A 137 -32.63 -6.17 -26.55
CA GLU A 137 -33.98 -6.48 -26.05
C GLU A 137 -34.93 -5.28 -26.22
N ILE A 138 -34.44 -4.06 -25.96
CA ILE A 138 -35.22 -2.83 -26.19
C ILE A 138 -35.54 -2.65 -27.68
N GLN A 139 -34.61 -2.95 -28.59
CA GLN A 139 -34.86 -2.88 -30.03
C GLN A 139 -35.85 -3.94 -30.51
N ILE A 140 -35.76 -5.18 -30.02
CA ILE A 140 -36.74 -6.25 -30.34
C ILE A 140 -38.14 -5.87 -29.81
N ALA A 141 -38.22 -5.30 -28.60
CA ALA A 141 -39.47 -4.83 -28.01
C ALA A 141 -40.07 -3.60 -28.73
N LYS A 142 -39.25 -2.80 -29.43
CA LYS A 142 -39.71 -1.70 -30.30
C LYS A 142 -40.11 -2.19 -31.69
N GLY A 143 -39.37 -3.15 -32.27
CA GLY A 143 -39.69 -3.75 -33.57
C GLY A 143 -41.04 -4.47 -33.59
N LYS A 144 -41.43 -5.13 -32.48
CA LYS A 144 -42.77 -5.72 -32.33
C LYS A 144 -43.90 -4.70 -32.08
N ARG A 145 -43.58 -3.44 -31.77
CA ARG A 145 -44.55 -2.35 -31.53
C ARG A 145 -44.82 -1.45 -32.74
N ASN A 146 -44.46 -1.90 -33.95
CA ASN A 146 -45.02 -1.36 -35.20
C ASN A 146 -46.49 -1.78 -35.45
N LEU A 147 -47.17 -2.32 -34.44
CA LEU A 147 -48.62 -2.24 -34.34
C LEU A 147 -48.96 -0.82 -33.87
N LYS A 148 -49.56 -0.02 -34.77
CA LYS A 148 -50.17 1.28 -34.51
C LYS A 148 -50.77 1.34 -33.10
N PHE A 149 -50.04 1.91 -32.14
CA PHE A 149 -50.66 2.39 -30.92
C PHE A 149 -51.08 3.83 -31.15
N PRO A 150 -52.33 4.19 -30.81
CA PRO A 150 -52.82 5.55 -30.93
C PRO A 150 -51.92 6.48 -30.11
N GLU A 151 -51.64 7.63 -30.71
CA GLU A 151 -50.80 8.69 -30.19
C GLU A 151 -51.43 9.26 -28.91
N VAL A 152 -51.00 8.76 -27.74
CA VAL A 152 -51.44 9.30 -26.45
C VAL A 152 -50.60 10.52 -26.11
N LYS A 153 -51.22 11.70 -26.21
CA LYS A 153 -50.66 13.00 -25.82
C LYS A 153 -50.47 13.07 -24.29
N THR A 154 -49.35 12.60 -23.75
CA THR A 154 -48.99 12.80 -22.33
C THR A 154 -47.80 13.76 -22.20
N GLY A 155 -48.08 15.04 -22.44
CA GLY A 155 -47.12 16.15 -22.27
C GLY A 155 -47.04 16.74 -20.85
N VAL A 156 -47.81 16.23 -19.88
CA VAL A 156 -47.98 16.92 -18.57
C VAL A 156 -47.46 16.11 -17.38
N GLU A 157 -47.29 14.79 -17.49
CA GLU A 157 -47.05 13.94 -16.31
C GLU A 157 -45.58 13.70 -15.95
N LYS A 158 -44.65 13.79 -16.92
CA LYS A 158 -43.21 13.59 -16.65
C LYS A 158 -42.60 14.65 -15.72
N LYS A 159 -43.20 15.83 -15.63
CA LYS A 159 -42.67 16.93 -14.80
C LYS A 159 -42.97 16.77 -13.30
N ARG A 160 -43.96 15.95 -12.92
CA ARG A 160 -44.26 15.68 -11.50
C ARG A 160 -43.36 14.60 -10.89
N LEU A 161 -43.03 13.55 -11.64
CA LEU A 161 -42.19 12.46 -11.11
C LEU A 161 -40.74 12.88 -10.86
N TYR A 162 -40.20 13.81 -11.65
CA TYR A 162 -38.82 14.28 -11.45
C TYR A 162 -38.67 15.14 -10.17
N ASN A 163 -39.74 15.81 -9.74
CA ASN A 163 -39.72 16.67 -8.55
C ASN A 163 -39.97 15.92 -7.22
N SER A 164 -40.44 14.68 -7.25
CA SER A 164 -40.64 13.88 -6.03
C SER A 164 -39.42 13.02 -5.65
N LEU A 165 -38.47 12.85 -6.56
CA LEU A 165 -37.24 12.05 -6.33
C LEU A 165 -36.05 12.91 -5.85
N ASN A 166 -36.18 14.23 -5.84
CA ASN A 166 -35.16 15.19 -5.41
C ASN A 166 -35.51 15.91 -4.09
N ARG A 167 -36.37 15.32 -3.26
CA ARG A 167 -36.55 15.68 -1.84
C ARG A 167 -36.12 14.51 -0.97
#